data_AF-A0AAE4P598-F1
#
_entry.id   AF-A0AAE4P598-F1
#
_cell.length_a   1.000
_cell.length_b   1.000
_cell.length_c   1.000
_cell.angle_alpha   90.00
_cell.angle_beta   90.00
_cell.angle_gamma   90.00
#
_symmetry.space_group_name_H-M   'P 1'
#
loop_
_entity.id
_entity.type
_entity.pdbx_description
1 polymer ?
#
loop_
_entity_poly.entity_id
_entity_poly.type
_entity_poly.pdbx_seq_one_letter_code
_entity_poly.pdbx_strand_id
1 'polypeptide(L)'
;MRYDIKRGNTVIANIRPTGKITSRIMGEELVNMSFALVRKIEFAMGDYVDVKGRRYYLLDSPTIVQKSTKEWQYTLTFKSVKYRLTDVSMLFYDELNNLTVPTFDIMGTAEKMIDLVITNANRDQSGWTKGIIDNTETKLVSFDDINCLSALAKIADEFKLEYWIDADQSIHFTERKPQANITLEYGRNKGLKTLTQTPLADASIVTRLYVKGSDKNLPIKYRNGQKNLRMDVPYLEKNVDKYGVIEHTETFDDIYPHRIGTVTSVDANNPFVFTDNTIDFDLNATDGHGNTTVLIKGLSAKVTFQTGQLAGYILEIKEYGYNSQTKTFTLLPNKEEKAWNIPSDVIRPAVGDTYILSDIQMPAQYVADEEGKLKIKGQNYLDLNSTQRFTYTGESDPLLFKALNYQLSLGSMIRLKSVEFSLDSDVRITGLTEDLQNPYDVQPDFSDVTYTSSIVRQFYKQEKQQQTIIKEQKYNA
;
A
#
# COMPACT_ATOMS: atom_id res chain seq x y z
N MET A 1 -32.11 -14.98 -9.84
CA MET A 1 -31.95 -15.23 -8.40
C MET A 1 -32.79 -14.21 -7.62
N ARG A 2 -33.38 -14.63 -6.50
CA ARG A 2 -34.05 -13.73 -5.54
C ARG A 2 -33.08 -13.39 -4.41
N TYR A 3 -33.17 -12.18 -3.88
CA TYR A 3 -32.33 -11.69 -2.79
C TYR A 3 -33.20 -11.13 -1.68
N ASP A 4 -32.79 -11.38 -0.44
CA ASP A 4 -33.40 -10.81 0.75
C ASP A 4 -32.59 -9.60 1.21
N ILE A 5 -33.20 -8.43 1.20
CA ILE A 5 -32.67 -7.25 1.90
C ILE A 5 -33.13 -7.34 3.35
N LYS A 6 -32.21 -7.24 4.29
CA LYS A 6 -32.44 -7.46 5.72
C LYS A 6 -32.00 -6.27 6.56
N ARG A 7 -32.69 -6.07 7.69
CA ARG A 7 -32.32 -5.15 8.78
C ARG A 7 -32.24 -5.95 10.06
N GLY A 8 -31.04 -6.12 10.61
CA GLY A 8 -30.80 -7.13 11.63
C GLY A 8 -31.26 -8.51 11.13
N ASN A 9 -32.12 -9.19 11.88
CA ASN A 9 -32.63 -10.52 11.48
C ASN A 9 -33.93 -10.47 10.66
N THR A 10 -34.46 -9.28 10.37
CA THR A 10 -35.76 -9.11 9.70
C THR A 10 -35.58 -8.93 8.19
N VAL A 11 -36.32 -9.68 7.39
CA VAL A 11 -36.39 -9.46 5.93
C VAL A 11 -37.29 -8.26 5.63
N ILE A 12 -36.72 -7.23 5.03
CA ILE A 12 -37.39 -5.98 4.66
C ILE A 12 -38.01 -6.07 3.28
N ALA A 13 -37.30 -6.71 2.33
CA ALA A 13 -37.81 -6.94 0.99
C ALA A 13 -37.20 -8.22 0.39
N ASN A 14 -38.02 -9.04 -0.26
CA ASN A 14 -37.56 -10.11 -1.13
C ASN A 14 -37.70 -9.65 -2.59
N ILE A 15 -36.57 -9.52 -3.29
CA ILE A 15 -36.50 -8.86 -4.59
C ILE A 15 -35.90 -9.77 -5.65
N ARG A 16 -36.23 -9.48 -6.92
CA ARG A 16 -35.55 -10.05 -8.10
C ARG A 16 -34.96 -8.90 -8.91
N PRO A 17 -33.80 -8.36 -8.51
CA PRO A 17 -33.19 -7.19 -9.12
C PRO A 17 -32.43 -7.53 -10.39
N THR A 18 -32.31 -6.55 -11.29
CA THR A 18 -31.23 -6.49 -12.27
C THR A 18 -30.06 -5.71 -11.67
N GLY A 19 -28.86 -5.87 -12.23
CA GLY A 19 -27.70 -5.10 -11.81
C GLY A 19 -26.43 -5.93 -11.78
N LYS A 20 -25.39 -5.39 -11.13
CA LYS A 20 -24.03 -5.89 -11.27
C LYS A 20 -23.30 -5.96 -9.93
N ILE A 21 -22.41 -6.93 -9.80
CA ILE A 21 -21.41 -7.03 -8.74
C ILE A 21 -20.09 -6.52 -9.34
N THR A 22 -19.51 -5.48 -8.76
CA THR A 22 -18.23 -4.92 -9.21
C THR A 22 -17.18 -5.17 -8.14
N SER A 23 -16.06 -5.79 -8.51
CA SER A 23 -14.92 -6.00 -7.61
C SER A 23 -13.61 -5.61 -8.31
N ARG A 24 -12.75 -4.85 -7.65
CA ARG A 24 -11.44 -4.39 -8.16
C ARG A 24 -10.38 -4.58 -7.08
N ILE A 25 -9.16 -4.96 -7.47
CA ILE A 25 -8.05 -5.11 -6.51
C ILE A 25 -7.81 -3.75 -5.82
N MET A 26 -7.86 -3.74 -4.48
CA MET A 26 -7.75 -2.53 -3.64
C MET A 26 -8.65 -1.35 -4.07
N GLY A 27 -9.74 -1.66 -4.76
CA GLY A 27 -10.64 -0.67 -5.34
C GLY A 27 -12.08 -0.95 -4.95
N GLU A 28 -12.99 -0.69 -5.90
CA GLU A 28 -14.42 -0.87 -5.70
C GLU A 28 -14.81 -2.30 -5.36
N GLU A 29 -15.70 -2.44 -4.37
CA GLU A 29 -16.38 -3.69 -4.04
C GLU A 29 -17.85 -3.40 -3.75
N LEU A 30 -18.66 -3.43 -4.81
CA LEU A 30 -20.01 -2.89 -4.83
C LEU A 30 -21.00 -3.90 -5.42
N VAL A 31 -22.23 -3.84 -4.93
CA VAL A 31 -23.38 -4.53 -5.52
C VAL A 31 -24.46 -3.51 -5.85
N ASN A 32 -24.70 -3.33 -7.15
CA ASN A 32 -25.73 -2.42 -7.65
C ASN A 32 -26.99 -3.23 -7.99
N MET A 33 -28.12 -2.85 -7.41
CA MET A 33 -29.41 -3.51 -7.60
C MET A 33 -30.47 -2.50 -8.07
N SER A 34 -31.16 -2.83 -9.15
CA SER A 34 -32.31 -2.09 -9.66
C SER A 34 -33.54 -3.00 -9.71
N PHE A 35 -34.65 -2.52 -9.14
CA PHE A 35 -35.91 -3.28 -9.07
C PHE A 35 -37.11 -2.35 -8.86
N ALA A 36 -38.31 -2.89 -9.03
CA ALA A 36 -39.56 -2.19 -8.76
C ALA A 36 -40.40 -2.94 -7.72
N LEU A 37 -41.11 -2.18 -6.88
CA LEU A 37 -42.03 -2.70 -5.87
C LEU A 37 -43.42 -2.06 -6.01
N VAL A 38 -44.45 -2.81 -5.63
CA VAL A 38 -45.85 -2.35 -5.69
C VAL A 38 -46.18 -1.36 -4.57
N ARG A 39 -45.43 -1.40 -3.47
CA ARG A 39 -45.59 -0.54 -2.30
C ARG A 39 -44.26 0.13 -1.99
N LYS A 40 -44.32 1.35 -1.48
CA LYS A 40 -43.14 2.04 -0.96
C LYS A 40 -42.59 1.26 0.24
N ILE A 41 -41.32 0.92 0.17
CA ILE A 41 -40.51 0.41 1.28
C ILE A 41 -39.42 1.43 1.58
N GLU A 42 -39.18 1.66 2.86
CA GLU A 42 -38.09 2.53 3.36
C GLU A 42 -36.85 1.68 3.65
N PHE A 43 -35.86 1.80 2.77
CA PHE A 43 -34.52 1.25 3.01
C PHE A 43 -33.69 2.28 3.77
N ALA A 44 -32.91 1.82 4.74
CA ALA A 44 -32.12 2.66 5.63
C ALA A 44 -30.65 2.25 5.61
N MET A 45 -29.79 3.16 6.06
CA MET A 45 -28.38 2.85 6.31
C MET A 45 -28.27 1.67 7.28
N GLY A 46 -27.37 0.74 6.96
CA GLY A 46 -27.18 -0.52 7.69
C GLY A 46 -28.03 -1.69 7.20
N ASP A 47 -29.03 -1.47 6.32
CA ASP A 47 -29.70 -2.57 5.63
C ASP A 47 -28.67 -3.34 4.78
N TYR A 48 -28.79 -4.67 4.73
CA TYR A 48 -27.78 -5.50 4.08
C TYR A 48 -28.38 -6.56 3.17
N VAL A 49 -27.55 -7.06 2.26
CA VAL A 49 -27.86 -8.18 1.38
C VAL A 49 -26.66 -9.13 1.32
N ASP A 50 -26.94 -10.44 1.35
CA ASP A 50 -25.92 -11.48 1.19
C ASP A 50 -25.88 -11.93 -0.28
N VAL A 51 -24.72 -11.79 -0.92
CA VAL A 51 -24.50 -12.07 -2.35
C VAL A 51 -23.23 -12.89 -2.51
N LYS A 52 -23.32 -14.06 -3.16
CA LYS A 52 -22.20 -15.00 -3.35
C LYS A 52 -21.41 -15.32 -2.05
N GLY A 53 -22.12 -15.49 -0.94
CA GLY A 53 -21.51 -15.79 0.36
C GLY A 53 -20.87 -14.60 1.07
N ARG A 54 -21.00 -13.38 0.53
CA ARG A 54 -20.48 -12.14 1.12
C ARG A 54 -21.61 -11.19 1.48
N ARG A 55 -21.46 -10.46 2.58
CA ARG A 55 -22.43 -9.46 3.04
C ARG A 55 -22.06 -8.06 2.56
N TYR A 56 -23.04 -7.36 2.00
CA TYR A 56 -22.91 -5.97 1.56
C TYR A 56 -23.96 -5.10 2.26
N TYR A 57 -23.58 -3.88 2.62
CA TYR A 57 -24.39 -2.95 3.41
C TYR A 57 -24.77 -1.71 2.60
N LEU A 58 -25.96 -1.19 2.84
CA LEU A 58 -26.38 0.11 2.37
C LEU A 58 -25.75 1.16 3.30
N LEU A 59 -24.78 1.92 2.79
CA LEU A 59 -24.10 2.98 3.57
C LEU A 59 -24.56 4.39 3.20
N ASP A 60 -25.30 4.52 2.10
CA ASP A 60 -25.87 5.78 1.61
C ASP A 60 -27.38 5.65 1.44
N SER A 61 -28.09 6.77 1.49
CA SER A 61 -29.53 6.80 1.21
C SER A 61 -29.81 6.45 -0.26
N PRO A 62 -30.85 5.64 -0.54
CA PRO A 62 -31.12 5.19 -1.89
C PRO A 62 -31.87 6.22 -2.74
N THR A 63 -31.72 6.10 -4.07
CA THR A 63 -32.56 6.84 -5.01
C THR A 63 -33.87 6.09 -5.23
N ILE A 64 -35.00 6.77 -4.99
CA ILE A 64 -36.36 6.23 -5.12
C ILE A 64 -37.13 7.05 -6.15
N VAL A 65 -37.75 6.38 -7.11
CA VAL A 65 -38.62 7.02 -8.13
C VAL A 65 -40.03 6.46 -8.02
N GLN A 66 -41.00 7.33 -7.73
CA GLN A 66 -42.42 6.97 -7.82
C GLN A 66 -42.90 7.09 -9.27
N LYS A 67 -43.24 5.98 -9.92
CA LYS A 67 -43.81 5.97 -11.27
C LYS A 67 -45.33 6.02 -11.25
N SER A 68 -45.94 5.38 -10.26
CA SER A 68 -47.39 5.41 -10.05
C SER A 68 -47.75 5.13 -8.59
N THR A 69 -49.04 5.03 -8.26
CA THR A 69 -49.49 4.57 -6.93
C THR A 69 -49.17 3.09 -6.66
N LYS A 70 -48.81 2.32 -7.69
CA LYS A 70 -48.52 0.88 -7.62
C LYS A 70 -47.14 0.52 -8.17
N GLU A 71 -46.27 1.51 -8.41
CA GLU A 71 -44.92 1.25 -8.93
C GLU A 71 -43.91 2.25 -8.36
N TRP A 72 -42.98 1.69 -7.60
CA TRP A 72 -41.87 2.38 -6.97
C TRP A 72 -40.57 1.73 -7.46
N GLN A 73 -39.74 2.50 -8.15
CA GLN A 73 -38.47 2.02 -8.70
C GLN A 73 -37.33 2.41 -7.76
N TYR A 74 -36.44 1.46 -7.52
CA TYR A 74 -35.31 1.59 -6.61
C TYR A 74 -34.01 1.30 -7.34
N THR A 75 -33.00 2.11 -7.06
CA THR A 75 -31.60 1.81 -7.39
C THR A 75 -30.79 1.89 -6.10
N LEU A 76 -30.32 0.73 -5.65
CA LEU A 76 -29.54 0.57 -4.42
C LEU A 76 -28.11 0.18 -4.75
N THR A 77 -27.15 0.81 -4.08
CA THR A 77 -25.73 0.44 -4.14
C THR A 77 -25.32 -0.03 -2.76
N PHE A 78 -25.06 -1.33 -2.63
CA PHE A 78 -24.53 -1.93 -1.42
C PHE A 78 -23.01 -2.01 -1.49
N LYS A 79 -22.33 -1.67 -0.39
CA LYS A 79 -20.88 -1.61 -0.27
C LYS A 79 -20.38 -2.78 0.58
N SER A 80 -19.21 -3.33 0.27
CA SER A 80 -18.63 -4.42 1.06
C SER A 80 -18.28 -3.97 2.49
N VAL A 81 -18.04 -4.93 3.39
CA VAL A 81 -17.70 -4.66 4.79
C VAL A 81 -16.46 -3.79 4.95
N LYS A 82 -15.54 -3.79 3.98
CA LYS A 82 -14.37 -2.92 3.90
C LYS A 82 -14.71 -1.45 4.13
N TYR A 83 -15.80 -0.98 3.54
CA TYR A 83 -16.18 0.43 3.63
C TYR A 83 -16.61 0.84 5.04
N ARG A 84 -16.91 -0.08 5.95
CA ARG A 84 -17.15 0.28 7.36
C ARG A 84 -15.90 0.85 8.04
N LEU A 85 -14.70 0.59 7.51
CA LEU A 85 -13.47 1.18 8.03
C LEU A 85 -13.36 2.68 7.73
N THR A 86 -14.24 3.26 6.90
CA THR A 86 -14.31 4.73 6.74
C THR A 86 -14.90 5.43 7.95
N ASP A 87 -15.71 4.72 8.74
CA ASP A 87 -16.43 5.28 9.89
C ASP A 87 -15.56 5.35 11.16
N VAL A 88 -14.34 4.78 11.11
CA VAL A 88 -13.46 4.65 12.27
C VAL A 88 -12.17 5.43 12.03
N SER A 89 -11.93 6.45 12.85
CA SER A 89 -10.66 7.19 12.84
C SER A 89 -9.50 6.30 13.28
N MET A 90 -8.38 6.40 12.57
CA MET A 90 -7.11 5.79 12.95
C MET A 90 -6.45 6.66 14.02
N LEU A 91 -6.39 6.17 15.25
CA LEU A 91 -5.80 6.87 16.39
C LEU A 91 -4.59 6.08 16.92
N PHE A 92 -3.71 6.79 17.63
CA PHE A 92 -2.59 6.22 18.37
C PHE A 92 -2.79 6.39 19.89
N TYR A 93 -2.00 5.64 20.65
CA TYR A 93 -2.06 5.65 22.10
C TYR A 93 -1.52 6.96 22.67
N ASP A 94 -2.25 7.54 23.62
CA ASP A 94 -1.76 8.62 24.47
C ASP A 94 -0.92 8.09 25.65
N GLU A 95 -0.47 9.00 26.51
CA GLU A 95 0.31 8.71 27.71
C GLU A 95 -0.41 7.78 28.71
N LEU A 96 -1.74 7.73 28.67
CA LEU A 96 -2.58 6.88 29.51
C LEU A 96 -2.96 5.56 28.80
N ASN A 97 -2.31 5.27 27.67
CA ASN A 97 -2.54 4.10 26.83
C ASN A 97 -3.99 4.01 26.29
N ASN A 98 -4.61 5.17 26.02
CA ASN A 98 -5.90 5.24 25.34
C ASN A 98 -5.71 5.71 23.88
N LEU A 99 -6.49 5.15 22.96
CA LEU A 99 -6.45 5.55 21.55
C LEU A 99 -7.15 6.89 21.35
N THR A 100 -6.40 8.00 21.40
CA THR A 100 -6.94 9.36 21.33
C THR A 100 -6.17 10.30 20.40
N VAL A 101 -4.97 9.92 19.96
CA VAL A 101 -4.07 10.80 19.18
C VAL A 101 -4.31 10.61 17.68
N PRO A 102 -4.82 11.62 16.93
CA PRO A 102 -5.21 11.43 15.53
C PRO A 102 -4.10 11.72 14.50
N THR A 103 -3.05 12.44 14.93
CA THR A 103 -1.87 12.74 14.12
C THR A 103 -0.64 12.21 14.82
N PHE A 104 0.06 11.27 14.18
CA PHE A 104 1.19 10.57 14.80
C PHE A 104 2.10 9.94 13.74
N ASP A 105 3.34 9.71 14.13
CA ASP A 105 4.31 8.93 13.36
C ASP A 105 4.53 7.60 14.06
N ILE A 106 4.57 6.51 13.29
CA ILE A 106 4.88 5.19 13.81
C ILE A 106 5.99 4.55 12.99
N MET A 107 7.00 4.05 13.69
CA MET A 107 8.07 3.24 13.12
C MET A 107 7.75 1.77 13.34
N GLY A 108 7.55 1.01 12.27
CA GLY A 108 7.18 -0.39 12.41
C GLY A 108 7.10 -1.14 11.09
N THR A 109 6.88 -2.45 11.18
CA THR A 109 6.55 -3.30 10.04
C THR A 109 5.10 -3.05 9.61
N ALA A 110 4.73 -3.48 8.40
CA ALA A 110 3.35 -3.46 7.95
C ALA A 110 2.44 -4.17 8.96
N GLU A 111 2.88 -5.33 9.48
CA GLU A 111 2.13 -6.10 10.48
C GLU A 111 1.76 -5.28 11.72
N LYS A 112 2.73 -4.56 12.32
CA LYS A 112 2.47 -3.73 13.51
C LYS A 112 1.46 -2.62 13.22
N MET A 113 1.53 -2.02 12.03
CA MET A 113 0.58 -0.96 11.66
C MET A 113 -0.82 -1.54 11.39
N ILE A 114 -0.92 -2.75 10.83
CA ILE A 114 -2.19 -3.44 10.65
C ILE A 114 -2.80 -3.88 11.99
N ASP A 115 -1.98 -4.30 12.97
CA ASP A 115 -2.46 -4.54 14.34
C ASP A 115 -3.10 -3.30 14.95
N LEU A 116 -2.51 -2.12 14.73
CA LEU A 116 -3.09 -0.86 15.17
C LEU A 116 -4.39 -0.52 14.41
N VAL A 117 -4.47 -0.78 13.10
CA VAL A 117 -5.71 -0.63 12.33
C VAL A 117 -6.82 -1.54 12.87
N ILE A 118 -6.50 -2.81 13.14
CA ILE A 118 -7.44 -3.80 13.69
C ILE A 118 -7.92 -3.35 15.08
N THR A 119 -7.00 -2.87 15.92
CA THR A 119 -7.33 -2.37 17.26
C THR A 119 -8.29 -1.18 17.17
N ASN A 120 -8.01 -0.21 16.28
CA ASN A 120 -8.90 0.92 16.05
C ASN A 120 -10.25 0.47 15.49
N ALA A 121 -10.27 -0.39 14.48
CA ALA A 121 -11.50 -0.91 13.88
C ALA A 121 -12.41 -1.59 14.93
N ASN A 122 -11.83 -2.36 15.84
CA ASN A 122 -12.54 -3.01 16.94
C ASN A 122 -12.85 -2.10 18.14
N ARG A 123 -12.46 -0.81 18.12
CA ARG A 123 -12.88 0.18 19.13
C ARG A 123 -14.37 0.46 19.02
N ASP A 124 -14.83 0.71 17.79
CA ASP A 124 -16.20 1.13 17.49
C ASP A 124 -16.99 0.05 16.73
N GLN A 125 -16.33 -1.07 16.38
CA GLN A 125 -16.93 -2.22 15.69
C GLN A 125 -16.44 -3.53 16.32
N SER A 126 -16.72 -4.66 15.68
CA SER A 126 -16.31 -5.98 16.14
C SER A 126 -15.99 -6.91 14.97
N GLY A 127 -15.15 -7.91 15.22
CA GLY A 127 -14.89 -9.03 14.30
C GLY A 127 -13.68 -8.85 13.39
N TRP A 128 -13.03 -7.67 13.38
CA TRP A 128 -11.84 -7.45 12.58
C TRP A 128 -10.67 -8.27 13.11
N THR A 129 -10.02 -9.03 12.22
CA THR A 129 -8.92 -9.92 12.59
C THR A 129 -7.77 -9.83 11.59
N LYS A 130 -6.61 -10.33 12.01
CA LYS A 130 -5.43 -10.43 11.15
C LYS A 130 -5.58 -11.66 10.23
N GLY A 131 -5.42 -11.45 8.94
CA GLY A 131 -5.27 -12.51 7.94
C GLY A 131 -3.79 -12.85 7.71
N ILE A 132 -3.42 -13.00 6.44
CA ILE A 132 -2.04 -13.23 5.99
C ILE A 132 -1.38 -11.87 5.78
N ILE A 133 -0.26 -11.61 6.46
CA ILE A 133 0.53 -10.40 6.32
C ILE A 133 1.97 -10.80 6.01
N ASP A 134 2.54 -10.24 4.94
CA ASP A 134 3.94 -10.44 4.60
C ASP A 134 4.85 -9.78 5.66
N ASN A 135 5.95 -10.44 6.00
CA ASN A 135 6.96 -9.85 6.85
C ASN A 135 7.70 -8.74 6.09
N THR A 136 7.77 -7.54 6.66
CA THR A 136 8.42 -6.38 6.04
C THR A 136 9.52 -5.83 6.92
N GLU A 137 10.45 -5.08 6.33
CA GLU A 137 11.30 -4.16 7.08
C GLU A 137 10.45 -3.06 7.75
N THR A 138 11.06 -2.34 8.68
CA THR A 138 10.41 -1.23 9.38
C THR A 138 10.47 0.05 8.56
N LYS A 139 9.38 0.80 8.51
CA LYS A 139 9.32 2.14 7.92
C LYS A 139 8.67 3.11 8.90
N LEU A 140 9.11 4.37 8.83
CA LEU A 140 8.45 5.47 9.53
C LEU A 140 7.31 5.94 8.65
N VAL A 141 6.08 5.84 9.15
CA VAL A 141 4.88 6.25 8.41
C VAL A 141 4.09 7.23 9.25
N SER A 142 3.80 8.39 8.65
CA SER A 142 3.02 9.46 9.25
C SER A 142 1.54 9.33 8.95
N PHE A 143 0.70 9.45 9.97
CA PHE A 143 -0.76 9.44 9.88
C PHE A 143 -1.27 10.81 10.34
N ASP A 144 -2.22 11.38 9.61
CA ASP A 144 -2.74 12.72 9.87
C ASP A 144 -4.25 12.78 9.61
N ASP A 145 -5.04 12.68 10.68
CA ASP A 145 -6.50 12.79 10.66
C ASP A 145 -7.18 11.87 9.62
N ILE A 146 -6.71 10.61 9.48
CA ILE A 146 -7.27 9.64 8.52
C ILE A 146 -8.10 8.54 9.18
N ASN A 147 -9.05 7.97 8.42
CA ASN A 147 -9.79 6.78 8.85
C ASN A 147 -9.00 5.49 8.60
N CYS A 148 -9.47 4.38 9.17
CA CYS A 148 -8.83 3.07 9.07
C CYS A 148 -8.71 2.55 7.63
N LEU A 149 -9.67 2.84 6.74
CA LEU A 149 -9.58 2.43 5.33
C LEU A 149 -8.45 3.17 4.60
N SER A 150 -8.37 4.50 4.81
CA SER A 150 -7.30 5.33 4.28
C SER A 150 -5.94 4.92 4.83
N ALA A 151 -5.87 4.55 6.12
CA ALA A 151 -4.67 4.01 6.75
C ALA A 151 -4.21 2.71 6.07
N LEU A 152 -5.13 1.76 5.80
CA LEU A 152 -4.80 0.53 5.10
C LEU A 152 -4.11 0.79 3.76
N ALA A 153 -4.67 1.64 2.91
CA ALA A 153 -4.02 1.85 1.62
C ALA A 153 -2.77 2.72 1.70
N LYS A 154 -2.65 3.61 2.70
CA LYS A 154 -1.39 4.31 2.94
C LYS A 154 -0.29 3.29 3.28
N ILE A 155 -0.55 2.39 4.20
CA ILE A 155 0.37 1.29 4.55
C ILE A 155 0.68 0.46 3.28
N ALA A 156 -0.32 0.19 2.43
CA ALA A 156 -0.13 -0.59 1.20
C ALA A 156 0.83 0.10 0.23
N ASP A 157 0.68 1.42 0.04
CA ASP A 157 1.59 2.20 -0.80
C ASP A 157 2.99 2.31 -0.19
N GLU A 158 3.12 2.53 1.12
CA GLU A 158 4.42 2.66 1.78
C GLU A 158 5.23 1.36 1.72
N PHE A 159 4.57 0.22 1.95
CA PHE A 159 5.21 -1.10 1.93
C PHE A 159 5.20 -1.78 0.55
N LYS A 160 4.56 -1.18 -0.46
CA LYS A 160 4.39 -1.76 -1.80
C LYS A 160 3.75 -3.15 -1.76
N LEU A 161 2.74 -3.28 -0.89
CA LEU A 161 1.95 -4.49 -0.70
C LEU A 161 0.51 -4.28 -1.17
N GLU A 162 -0.23 -5.37 -1.32
CA GLU A 162 -1.65 -5.33 -1.63
C GLU A 162 -2.49 -5.77 -0.44
N TYR A 163 -3.73 -5.28 -0.36
CA TYR A 163 -4.65 -5.66 0.70
C TYR A 163 -6.01 -6.09 0.18
N TRP A 164 -6.64 -7.01 0.90
CA TRP A 164 -8.05 -7.37 0.74
C TRP A 164 -8.66 -7.74 2.09
N ILE A 165 -9.99 -7.74 2.13
CA ILE A 165 -10.76 -8.12 3.30
C ILE A 165 -11.68 -9.28 2.92
N ASP A 166 -11.60 -10.36 3.68
CA ASP A 166 -12.49 -11.51 3.49
C ASP A 166 -13.82 -11.33 4.24
N ALA A 167 -14.75 -12.25 3.98
CA ALA A 167 -16.14 -12.14 4.46
C ALA A 167 -16.25 -12.18 5.99
N ASP A 168 -15.27 -12.80 6.66
CA ASP A 168 -15.09 -12.89 8.10
C ASP A 168 -14.32 -11.70 8.69
N GLN A 169 -14.11 -10.64 7.91
CA GLN A 169 -13.41 -9.42 8.31
C GLN A 169 -11.92 -9.61 8.62
N SER A 170 -11.29 -10.67 8.11
CA SER A 170 -9.83 -10.78 8.14
C SER A 170 -9.19 -9.79 7.15
N ILE A 171 -8.21 -9.03 7.62
CA ILE A 171 -7.42 -8.10 6.80
C ILE A 171 -6.13 -8.81 6.37
N HIS A 172 -5.92 -8.90 5.06
CA HIS A 172 -4.72 -9.48 4.47
C HIS A 172 -3.84 -8.40 3.84
N PHE A 173 -2.52 -8.62 3.85
CA PHE A 173 -1.51 -7.69 3.36
C PHE A 173 -0.34 -8.46 2.73
N THR A 174 -0.47 -8.84 1.47
CA THR A 174 0.51 -9.68 0.76
C THR A 174 0.33 -9.57 -0.75
N GLU A 175 1.34 -9.93 -1.53
CA GLU A 175 1.20 -10.03 -2.99
C GLU A 175 0.48 -11.34 -3.39
N ARG A 176 -0.81 -11.25 -3.75
CA ARG A 176 -1.61 -12.43 -4.11
C ARG A 176 -1.72 -12.63 -5.62
N LYS A 177 -0.89 -13.52 -6.20
CA LYS A 177 -0.93 -13.87 -7.64
C LYS A 177 -1.22 -15.37 -7.88
N PRO A 178 -2.39 -15.91 -7.49
CA PRO A 178 -2.70 -17.30 -7.77
C PRO A 178 -2.73 -17.53 -9.28
N GLN A 179 -2.02 -18.55 -9.76
CA GLN A 179 -2.04 -18.91 -11.17
C GLN A 179 -3.28 -19.75 -11.47
N ALA A 180 -4.09 -19.29 -12.41
CA ALA A 180 -5.22 -20.03 -12.93
C ALA A 180 -4.80 -20.72 -14.24
N ASN A 181 -5.06 -22.03 -14.31
CA ASN A 181 -4.74 -22.84 -15.48
C ASN A 181 -5.82 -22.70 -16.58
N ILE A 182 -6.08 -21.47 -17.01
CA ILE A 182 -6.98 -21.19 -18.14
C ILE A 182 -6.30 -20.26 -19.14
N THR A 183 -6.56 -20.50 -20.42
CA THR A 183 -6.26 -19.57 -21.51
C THR A 183 -7.56 -18.96 -22.00
N LEU A 184 -7.60 -17.63 -22.07
CA LEU A 184 -8.71 -16.89 -22.64
C LEU A 184 -8.29 -16.24 -23.96
N GLU A 185 -9.18 -16.34 -24.94
CA GLU A 185 -9.03 -15.74 -26.26
C GLU A 185 -10.38 -15.20 -26.74
N TYR A 186 -10.33 -14.21 -27.62
CA TYR A 186 -11.52 -13.81 -28.37
C TYR A 186 -11.94 -14.92 -29.35
N GLY A 187 -13.23 -15.25 -29.36
CA GLY A 187 -13.86 -16.08 -30.39
C GLY A 187 -14.68 -17.25 -29.87
N ARG A 188 -15.25 -18.02 -30.80
CA ARG A 188 -16.12 -19.15 -30.47
C ARG A 188 -15.35 -20.22 -29.68
N ASN A 189 -15.93 -20.66 -28.56
CA ASN A 189 -15.37 -21.67 -27.64
C ASN A 189 -14.02 -21.28 -27.00
N LYS A 190 -13.69 -19.99 -26.97
CA LYS A 190 -12.41 -19.47 -26.46
C LYS A 190 -12.51 -18.65 -25.17
N GLY A 191 -13.71 -18.53 -24.62
CA GLY A 191 -13.97 -17.92 -23.32
C GLY A 191 -14.36 -16.45 -23.35
N LEU A 192 -13.96 -15.68 -24.39
CA LEU A 192 -14.33 -14.27 -24.53
C LEU A 192 -15.11 -14.00 -25.83
N LYS A 193 -16.23 -13.28 -25.69
CA LYS A 193 -17.03 -12.73 -26.79
C LYS A 193 -16.49 -11.41 -27.32
N THR A 194 -15.80 -10.66 -26.49
CA THR A 194 -15.14 -9.41 -26.87
C THR A 194 -13.78 -9.34 -26.19
N LEU A 195 -12.85 -8.62 -26.81
CA LEU A 195 -11.59 -8.26 -26.20
C LEU A 195 -11.24 -6.85 -26.68
N THR A 196 -11.19 -5.93 -25.72
CA THR A 196 -10.87 -4.53 -25.95
C THR A 196 -9.48 -4.28 -25.38
N GLN A 197 -8.57 -3.75 -26.19
CA GLN A 197 -7.28 -3.23 -25.74
C GLN A 197 -7.41 -1.72 -25.51
N THR A 198 -6.92 -1.22 -24.38
CA THR A 198 -6.90 0.21 -24.07
C THR A 198 -5.51 0.61 -23.60
N PRO A 199 -4.94 1.73 -24.08
CA PRO A 199 -3.68 2.25 -23.55
C PRO A 199 -3.81 2.46 -22.04
N LEU A 200 -2.82 2.01 -21.27
CA LEU A 200 -2.81 2.24 -19.84
C LEU A 200 -2.73 3.76 -19.57
N ALA A 201 -3.69 4.29 -18.81
CA ALA A 201 -3.72 5.71 -18.45
C ALA A 201 -2.45 6.12 -17.70
N ASP A 202 -1.98 7.35 -17.95
CA ASP A 202 -0.79 7.95 -17.33
C ASP A 202 0.53 7.17 -17.53
N ALA A 203 0.55 6.18 -18.43
CA ALA A 203 1.77 5.43 -18.76
C ALA A 203 2.50 6.09 -19.93
N SER A 204 3.48 6.93 -19.61
CA SER A 204 4.44 7.44 -20.60
C SER A 204 5.50 6.39 -20.92
N ILE A 205 5.84 6.27 -22.20
CA ILE A 205 6.97 5.45 -22.63
C ILE A 205 8.27 6.13 -22.19
N VAL A 206 9.18 5.37 -21.61
CA VAL A 206 10.52 5.82 -21.22
C VAL A 206 11.56 5.01 -21.96
N THR A 207 12.39 5.64 -22.78
CA THR A 207 13.47 4.93 -23.50
C THR A 207 14.86 5.31 -23.04
N ARG A 208 15.01 6.41 -22.29
CA ARG A 208 16.21 6.76 -21.55
C ARG A 208 15.86 7.15 -20.11
N LEU A 209 16.41 6.43 -19.15
CA LEU A 209 16.11 6.62 -17.74
C LEU A 209 17.33 7.12 -16.97
N TYR A 210 17.18 8.28 -16.32
CA TYR A 210 18.07 8.74 -15.27
C TYR A 210 17.53 8.26 -13.92
N VAL A 211 18.40 7.76 -13.06
CA VAL A 211 18.00 7.19 -11.77
C VAL A 211 18.74 7.88 -10.64
N LYS A 212 18.01 8.24 -9.57
CA LYS A 212 18.54 8.85 -8.37
C LYS A 212 18.12 8.04 -7.14
N GLY A 213 19.06 7.77 -6.24
CA GLY A 213 18.76 7.36 -4.87
C GLY A 213 18.70 8.58 -3.94
N SER A 214 18.59 8.34 -2.63
CA SER A 214 18.64 9.42 -1.65
C SER A 214 20.06 9.99 -1.49
N ASP A 215 20.15 11.18 -0.90
CA ASP A 215 21.37 11.89 -0.51
C ASP A 215 21.93 11.47 0.86
N LYS A 216 21.18 10.64 1.60
CA LYS A 216 21.54 10.19 2.94
C LYS A 216 22.83 9.39 2.93
N ASN A 217 23.65 9.63 3.94
CA ASN A 217 24.84 8.85 4.27
C ASN A 217 25.93 8.77 3.18
N LEU A 218 25.92 9.69 2.22
CA LEU A 218 26.93 9.73 1.17
C LEU A 218 28.22 10.41 1.62
N PRO A 219 29.37 9.99 1.08
CA PRO A 219 30.62 10.74 1.22
C PRO A 219 30.47 12.18 0.72
N ILE A 220 31.11 13.16 1.37
CA ILE A 220 31.01 14.59 1.02
C ILE A 220 31.46 14.85 -0.43
N LYS A 221 32.44 14.08 -0.90
CA LYS A 221 33.00 14.17 -2.26
C LYS A 221 32.44 13.11 -3.21
N TYR A 222 31.30 12.50 -2.87
CA TYR A 222 30.68 11.43 -3.67
C TYR A 222 30.57 11.85 -5.14
N ARG A 223 31.23 11.07 -6.03
CA ARG A 223 31.32 11.30 -7.49
C ARG A 223 31.53 12.76 -7.90
N ASN A 224 32.56 13.42 -7.35
CA ASN A 224 32.89 14.82 -7.63
C ASN A 224 31.79 15.80 -7.19
N GLY A 225 31.16 15.55 -6.03
CA GLY A 225 30.20 16.46 -5.40
C GLY A 225 28.75 16.27 -5.84
N GLN A 226 28.38 15.08 -6.30
CA GLN A 226 26.98 14.74 -6.53
C GLN A 226 26.23 14.64 -5.20
N LYS A 227 25.02 15.20 -5.16
CA LYS A 227 24.20 15.23 -3.95
C LYS A 227 23.48 13.91 -3.68
N ASN A 228 23.03 13.22 -4.72
CA ASN A 228 22.24 12.00 -4.62
C ASN A 228 23.04 10.79 -5.07
N LEU A 229 22.73 9.61 -4.52
CA LEU A 229 23.28 8.33 -4.99
C LEU A 229 22.93 8.13 -6.47
N ARG A 230 23.90 7.65 -7.25
CA ARG A 230 23.78 7.45 -8.70
C ARG A 230 24.31 6.07 -9.10
N MET A 231 23.83 5.59 -10.24
CA MET A 231 24.40 4.40 -10.87
C MET A 231 25.84 4.67 -11.36
N ASP A 232 26.55 3.59 -11.65
CA ASP A 232 27.85 3.59 -12.32
C ASP A 232 27.82 4.17 -13.74
N VAL A 233 26.65 4.17 -14.37
CA VAL A 233 26.36 4.75 -15.69
C VAL A 233 25.45 5.98 -15.57
N PRO A 234 25.51 6.94 -16.52
CA PRO A 234 24.70 8.16 -16.46
C PRO A 234 23.20 7.91 -16.61
N TYR A 235 22.83 6.91 -17.41
CA TYR A 235 21.44 6.54 -17.71
C TYR A 235 21.37 5.08 -18.20
N LEU A 236 20.15 4.54 -18.24
CA LEU A 236 19.81 3.27 -18.88
C LEU A 236 18.99 3.54 -20.15
N GLU A 237 19.13 2.71 -21.18
CA GLU A 237 18.38 2.84 -22.43
C GLU A 237 17.75 1.53 -22.89
N LYS A 238 16.55 1.64 -23.48
CA LYS A 238 15.84 0.51 -24.09
C LYS A 238 14.83 1.02 -25.13
N ASN A 239 14.70 0.31 -26.26
CA ASN A 239 13.76 0.61 -27.34
C ASN A 239 13.90 2.01 -27.97
N VAL A 240 15.10 2.61 -27.90
CA VAL A 240 15.40 3.92 -28.51
C VAL A 240 15.29 3.87 -30.03
N ASP A 241 15.65 2.75 -30.63
CA ASP A 241 15.49 2.45 -32.06
C ASP A 241 14.03 2.48 -32.53
N LYS A 242 13.09 2.13 -31.64
CA LYS A 242 11.65 2.06 -31.95
C LYS A 242 10.91 3.35 -31.66
N TYR A 243 11.19 4.00 -30.53
CA TYR A 243 10.41 5.15 -30.05
C TYR A 243 11.21 6.47 -30.03
N GLY A 244 12.49 6.45 -30.41
CA GLY A 244 13.39 7.58 -30.22
C GLY A 244 13.81 7.73 -28.76
N VAL A 245 14.53 8.81 -28.46
CA VAL A 245 14.94 9.15 -27.09
C VAL A 245 13.81 9.88 -26.38
N ILE A 246 13.28 9.26 -25.32
CA ILE A 246 12.27 9.82 -24.42
C ILE A 246 12.82 9.70 -23.01
N GLU A 247 13.21 10.85 -22.46
CA GLU A 247 13.93 10.94 -21.19
C GLU A 247 12.97 11.01 -20.01
N HIS A 248 13.28 10.27 -18.94
CA HIS A 248 12.60 10.35 -17.65
C HIS A 248 13.62 10.28 -16.52
N THR A 249 13.29 10.89 -15.37
CA THR A 249 14.07 10.73 -14.14
C THR A 249 13.20 10.05 -13.10
N GLU A 250 13.65 8.89 -12.62
CA GLU A 250 13.00 8.18 -11.52
C GLU A 250 13.85 8.28 -10.25
N THR A 251 13.18 8.47 -9.11
CA THR A 251 13.83 8.63 -7.80
C THR A 251 13.40 7.51 -6.86
N PHE A 252 14.38 6.86 -6.25
CA PHE A 252 14.18 5.80 -5.26
C PHE A 252 14.76 6.26 -3.92
N ASP A 253 13.99 7.06 -3.18
CA ASP A 253 14.44 7.67 -1.91
C ASP A 253 14.74 6.62 -0.81
N ASP A 254 14.22 5.41 -0.97
CA ASP A 254 14.47 4.28 -0.07
C ASP A 254 15.82 3.60 -0.32
N ILE A 255 16.52 3.92 -1.42
CA ILE A 255 17.85 3.42 -1.71
C ILE A 255 18.91 4.45 -1.32
N TYR A 256 19.67 4.12 -0.28
CA TYR A 256 20.77 4.91 0.25
C TYR A 256 21.74 4.04 1.04
N PRO A 257 23.03 4.40 1.14
CA PRO A 257 24.01 3.67 1.95
C PRO A 257 23.60 3.60 3.42
N HIS A 258 23.36 2.41 3.93
CA HIS A 258 23.06 2.22 5.35
C HIS A 258 23.40 0.81 5.82
N ARG A 259 23.45 0.66 7.14
CA ARG A 259 23.60 -0.60 7.84
C ARG A 259 22.50 -0.69 8.88
N ILE A 260 21.77 -1.81 8.90
CA ILE A 260 20.88 -2.15 10.00
C ILE A 260 21.72 -2.82 11.09
N GLY A 261 22.05 -2.06 12.13
CA GLY A 261 22.80 -2.53 13.29
C GLY A 261 21.90 -3.25 14.30
N THR A 262 22.51 -3.93 15.26
CA THR A 262 21.80 -4.62 16.36
C THR A 262 22.47 -4.32 17.69
N VAL A 263 21.69 -3.92 18.69
CA VAL A 263 22.17 -3.71 20.05
C VAL A 263 22.57 -5.06 20.66
N THR A 264 23.85 -5.19 20.96
CA THR A 264 24.44 -6.41 21.54
C THR A 264 24.56 -6.37 23.07
N SER A 265 24.66 -5.18 23.66
CA SER A 265 24.62 -4.97 25.12
C SER A 265 24.21 -3.55 25.47
N VAL A 266 23.75 -3.36 26.72
CA VAL A 266 23.29 -2.08 27.27
C VAL A 266 23.92 -1.86 28.65
N ASP A 267 24.14 -0.60 29.03
CA ASP A 267 24.65 -0.28 30.37
C ASP A 267 23.49 -0.25 31.38
N ALA A 268 23.44 -1.17 32.34
CA ALA A 268 22.33 -1.26 33.30
C ALA A 268 22.02 0.08 34.02
N ASN A 269 23.05 0.88 34.31
CA ASN A 269 22.94 2.12 35.09
C ASN A 269 22.84 3.39 34.23
N ASN A 270 22.94 3.27 32.90
CA ASN A 270 22.90 4.42 32.00
C ASN A 270 22.02 4.16 30.76
N PRO A 271 20.81 4.75 30.67
CA PRO A 271 19.89 4.55 29.55
C PRO A 271 20.37 5.15 28.23
N PHE A 272 21.42 5.98 28.25
CA PHE A 272 21.99 6.62 27.06
C PHE A 272 23.07 5.77 26.38
N VAL A 273 23.43 4.61 26.94
CA VAL A 273 24.58 3.83 26.48
C VAL A 273 24.17 2.45 25.97
N PHE A 274 24.58 2.13 24.75
CA PHE A 274 24.43 0.80 24.16
C PHE A 274 25.68 0.43 23.34
N THR A 275 25.84 -0.86 23.05
CA THR A 275 26.97 -1.39 22.29
C THR A 275 26.51 -2.25 21.13
N ASP A 276 27.17 -2.12 19.97
CA ASP A 276 27.03 -3.03 18.83
C ASP A 276 28.40 -3.62 18.47
N ASN A 277 28.71 -4.79 19.01
CA ASN A 277 29.98 -5.47 18.71
C ASN A 277 30.10 -5.97 17.27
N THR A 278 28.99 -5.98 16.51
CA THR A 278 28.93 -6.46 15.12
C THR A 278 29.18 -5.37 14.09
N ILE A 279 29.31 -4.09 14.48
CA ILE A 279 29.66 -3.03 13.54
C ILE A 279 31.04 -3.30 12.92
N ASP A 280 31.12 -3.22 11.61
CA ASP A 280 32.27 -3.62 10.79
C ASP A 280 33.14 -2.44 10.34
N PHE A 281 32.79 -1.23 10.77
CA PHE A 281 33.58 -0.02 10.58
C PHE A 281 33.67 0.78 11.89
N ASP A 282 34.69 1.64 11.96
CA ASP A 282 34.92 2.53 13.08
C ASP A 282 34.42 3.95 12.75
N LEU A 283 33.51 4.49 13.58
CA LEU A 283 33.01 5.86 13.39
C LEU A 283 34.14 6.89 13.53
N ASN A 284 35.14 6.62 14.39
CA ASN A 284 36.27 7.51 14.61
C ASN A 284 37.40 7.31 13.58
N ALA A 285 37.18 6.52 12.51
CA ALA A 285 38.18 6.27 11.49
C ALA A 285 38.66 7.58 10.84
N THR A 286 39.98 7.67 10.63
CA THR A 286 40.63 8.79 9.96
C THR A 286 41.46 8.34 8.76
N ASP A 287 41.69 9.26 7.82
CA ASP A 287 42.71 9.08 6.79
C ASP A 287 44.13 9.22 7.36
N GLY A 288 45.14 9.00 6.52
CA GLY A 288 46.55 9.17 6.90
C GLY A 288 46.97 10.60 7.25
N HIS A 289 46.06 11.58 7.14
CA HIS A 289 46.27 12.98 7.49
C HIS A 289 45.44 13.39 8.73
N GLY A 290 44.75 12.45 9.37
CA GLY A 290 43.94 12.68 10.57
C GLY A 290 42.55 13.27 10.29
N ASN A 291 42.08 13.32 9.03
CA ASN A 291 40.72 13.73 8.71
C ASN A 291 39.75 12.56 8.92
N THR A 292 38.58 12.80 9.50
CA THR A 292 37.56 11.77 9.68
C THR A 292 37.04 11.25 8.34
N THR A 293 36.93 9.93 8.20
CA THR A 293 36.42 9.27 6.99
C THR A 293 34.96 8.83 7.11
N VAL A 294 34.44 8.74 8.34
CA VAL A 294 33.05 8.36 8.64
C VAL A 294 32.28 9.53 9.23
N LEU A 295 32.71 10.08 10.36
CA LEU A 295 32.05 11.25 10.95
C LEU A 295 32.19 12.50 10.05
N ILE A 296 31.13 13.30 10.00
CA ILE A 296 31.08 14.55 9.24
C ILE A 296 31.39 15.72 10.19
N LYS A 297 32.42 16.51 9.88
CA LYS A 297 32.83 17.63 10.73
C LYS A 297 31.70 18.66 10.87
N GLY A 298 31.35 19.00 12.11
CA GLY A 298 30.31 19.98 12.43
C GLY A 298 28.88 19.44 12.34
N LEU A 299 28.70 18.13 12.13
CA LEU A 299 27.40 17.48 12.10
C LEU A 299 27.41 16.28 13.07
N SER A 300 26.48 16.27 14.03
CA SER A 300 26.32 15.15 14.96
C SER A 300 25.76 13.94 14.23
N ALA A 301 26.46 12.80 14.27
CA ALA A 301 25.91 11.52 13.83
C ALA A 301 24.68 11.15 14.66
N LYS A 302 23.72 10.46 14.06
CA LYS A 302 22.46 10.10 14.71
C LYS A 302 22.19 8.60 14.64
N VAL A 303 21.40 8.12 15.59
CA VAL A 303 20.86 6.77 15.66
C VAL A 303 19.34 6.87 15.54
N THR A 304 18.77 6.15 14.57
CA THR A 304 17.33 5.94 14.46
C THR A 304 17.02 4.49 14.78
N PHE A 305 16.39 4.25 15.93
CA PHE A 305 15.97 2.91 16.32
C PHE A 305 14.82 2.44 15.44
N GLN A 306 14.95 1.22 14.93
CA GLN A 306 13.98 0.57 14.04
C GLN A 306 12.98 -0.27 14.85
N THR A 307 13.44 -0.83 15.98
CA THR A 307 12.64 -1.65 16.90
C THR A 307 12.85 -1.22 18.35
N GLY A 308 12.14 -1.88 19.26
CA GLY A 308 12.24 -1.61 20.70
C GLY A 308 11.40 -0.43 21.15
N GLN A 309 11.62 0.00 22.39
CA GLN A 309 10.90 1.11 23.01
C GLN A 309 11.30 2.47 22.40
N LEU A 310 12.48 2.53 21.77
CA LEU A 310 12.97 3.72 21.08
C LEU A 310 12.60 3.76 19.60
N ALA A 311 11.85 2.79 19.07
CA ALA A 311 11.50 2.72 17.66
C ALA A 311 10.91 4.05 17.15
N GLY A 312 11.53 4.62 16.11
CA GLY A 312 11.13 5.89 15.51
C GLY A 312 11.80 7.13 16.10
N TYR A 313 12.38 7.05 17.30
CA TYR A 313 13.18 8.15 17.83
C TYR A 313 14.52 8.27 17.12
N ILE A 314 14.85 9.51 16.78
CA ILE A 314 16.14 9.92 16.25
C ILE A 314 16.93 10.56 17.40
N LEU A 315 18.10 9.99 17.71
CA LEU A 315 18.94 10.42 18.83
C LEU A 315 20.34 10.79 18.33
N GLU A 316 20.83 11.96 18.71
CA GLU A 316 22.20 12.38 18.41
C GLU A 316 23.19 11.56 19.25
N ILE A 317 24.29 11.15 18.63
CA ILE A 317 25.45 10.59 19.34
C ILE A 317 26.21 11.76 19.95
N LYS A 318 26.54 11.66 21.25
CA LYS A 318 27.33 12.66 21.96
C LYS A 318 28.70 12.83 21.28
N GLU A 319 29.23 14.04 21.26
CA GLU A 319 30.61 14.28 20.80
C GLU A 319 31.60 13.41 21.58
N TYR A 320 32.49 12.70 20.87
CA TYR A 320 33.37 11.65 21.42
C TYR A 320 32.63 10.51 22.15
N GLY A 321 31.34 10.34 21.88
CA GLY A 321 30.47 9.35 22.51
C GLY A 321 30.58 7.94 21.94
N TYR A 322 31.37 7.74 20.87
CA TYR A 322 31.66 6.42 20.32
C TYR A 322 33.04 5.92 20.75
N ASN A 323 33.10 4.75 21.36
CA ASN A 323 34.34 4.07 21.73
C ASN A 323 34.70 3.00 20.69
N SER A 324 35.80 3.18 19.97
CA SER A 324 36.23 2.28 18.88
C SER A 324 36.62 0.87 19.34
N GLN A 325 37.10 0.69 20.58
CA GLN A 325 37.52 -0.62 21.09
C GLN A 325 36.32 -1.45 21.54
N THR A 326 35.42 -0.82 22.30
CA THR A 326 34.24 -1.50 22.86
C THR A 326 33.01 -1.40 21.95
N LYS A 327 33.08 -0.62 20.87
CA LYS A 327 31.98 -0.36 19.92
C LYS A 327 30.72 0.16 20.63
N THR A 328 30.93 1.00 21.63
CA THR A 328 29.90 1.55 22.52
C THR A 328 29.53 2.96 22.10
N PHE A 329 28.23 3.24 22.07
CA PHE A 329 27.63 4.52 21.73
C PHE A 329 27.07 5.19 22.99
N THR A 330 27.30 6.49 23.12
CA THR A 330 26.67 7.36 24.12
C THR A 330 25.76 8.35 23.41
N LEU A 331 24.46 8.29 23.70
CA LEU A 331 23.43 9.12 23.10
C LEU A 331 23.20 10.42 23.89
N LEU A 332 22.64 11.41 23.21
CA LEU A 332 22.08 12.61 23.82
C LEU A 332 20.57 12.47 24.02
N PRO A 333 19.97 13.21 24.96
CA PRO A 333 18.52 13.30 25.08
C PRO A 333 17.89 13.83 23.80
N ASN A 334 16.73 13.26 23.42
CA ASN A 334 15.88 13.82 22.39
C ASN A 334 15.38 15.20 22.85
N LYS A 335 15.50 16.21 21.98
CA LYS A 335 15.09 17.60 22.27
C LYS A 335 13.72 17.95 21.68
N GLU A 336 13.18 17.10 20.81
CA GLU A 336 11.92 17.31 20.11
C GLU A 336 10.74 16.74 20.89
N GLU A 337 10.97 15.63 21.60
CA GLU A 337 10.03 15.04 22.54
C GLU A 337 9.85 15.95 23.75
N LYS A 338 8.57 16.20 24.10
CA LYS A 338 8.18 17.11 25.19
C LYS A 338 7.49 16.41 26.33
N ALA A 339 6.87 15.26 26.08
CA ALA A 339 6.14 14.50 27.09
C ALA A 339 7.09 13.63 27.93
N TRP A 340 8.12 13.07 27.31
CA TRP A 340 8.99 12.05 27.92
C TRP A 340 10.47 12.42 27.83
N ASN A 341 11.23 12.06 28.87
CA ASN A 341 12.68 12.03 28.76
C ASN A 341 13.07 10.79 27.94
N ILE A 342 13.68 11.02 26.78
CA ILE A 342 14.09 9.96 25.87
C ILE A 342 15.59 10.08 25.57
N PRO A 343 16.41 9.05 25.84
CA PRO A 343 16.12 7.86 26.65
C PRO A 343 15.83 8.15 28.14
N SER A 344 15.20 7.19 28.83
CA SER A 344 14.98 7.15 30.29
C SER A 344 15.14 5.73 30.83
N ASP A 345 15.02 5.53 32.15
CA ASP A 345 15.08 4.19 32.75
C ASP A 345 14.02 3.22 32.21
N VAL A 346 12.88 3.76 31.75
CA VAL A 346 11.77 2.97 31.19
C VAL A 346 11.84 2.89 29.67
N ILE A 347 12.24 3.96 28.98
CA ILE A 347 12.29 4.01 27.51
C ILE A 347 13.75 4.12 27.09
N ARG A 348 14.37 2.96 26.83
CA ARG A 348 15.82 2.85 26.57
C ARG A 348 16.13 1.75 25.56
N PRO A 349 17.37 1.71 25.02
CA PRO A 349 17.78 0.60 24.18
C PRO A 349 17.73 -0.71 24.97
N ALA A 350 17.34 -1.80 24.30
CA ALA A 350 17.42 -3.16 24.80
C ALA A 350 18.25 -4.05 23.88
N VAL A 351 18.80 -5.15 24.42
CA VAL A 351 19.52 -6.14 23.61
C VAL A 351 18.59 -6.73 22.57
N GLY A 352 19.04 -6.78 21.31
CA GLY A 352 18.27 -7.24 20.17
C GLY A 352 17.56 -6.13 19.39
N ASP A 353 17.50 -4.90 19.91
CA ASP A 353 16.94 -3.78 19.16
C ASP A 353 17.79 -3.46 17.94
N THR A 354 17.15 -3.18 16.81
CA THR A 354 17.84 -2.77 15.59
C THR A 354 17.81 -1.26 15.40
N TYR A 355 18.83 -0.73 14.73
CA TYR A 355 19.01 0.70 14.53
C TYR A 355 19.71 1.01 13.20
N ILE A 356 19.56 2.24 12.72
CA ILE A 356 20.26 2.76 11.55
C ILE A 356 21.02 4.02 11.96
N LEU A 357 22.27 4.13 11.50
CA LEU A 357 23.05 5.36 11.64
C LEU A 357 22.71 6.32 10.49
N SER A 358 22.58 7.61 10.82
CA SER A 358 22.45 8.69 9.84
C SER A 358 23.42 9.82 10.13
N ASP A 359 23.55 10.75 9.18
CA ASP A 359 24.46 11.90 9.24
C ASP A 359 25.94 11.48 9.35
N ILE A 360 26.29 10.38 8.69
CA ILE A 360 27.66 9.85 8.57
C ILE A 360 28.03 9.60 7.11
N GLN A 361 29.32 9.53 6.79
CA GLN A 361 29.79 9.02 5.50
C GLN A 361 29.91 7.50 5.61
N MET A 362 29.05 6.77 4.89
CA MET A 362 29.13 5.30 4.89
C MET A 362 30.38 4.81 4.15
N PRO A 363 31.00 3.69 4.59
CA PRO A 363 32.16 3.11 3.91
C PRO A 363 31.86 2.77 2.44
N ALA A 364 32.91 2.76 1.62
CA ALA A 364 32.80 2.62 0.16
C ALA A 364 32.03 1.37 -0.30
N GLN A 365 32.13 0.25 0.43
CA GLN A 365 31.41 -0.98 0.09
C GLN A 365 29.89 -0.79 0.18
N TYR A 366 29.39 -0.20 1.26
CA TYR A 366 27.96 0.10 1.42
C TYR A 366 27.45 1.05 0.34
N VAL A 367 28.27 2.01 -0.08
CA VAL A 367 27.93 2.89 -1.20
C VAL A 367 27.81 2.09 -2.50
N ALA A 368 28.82 1.29 -2.82
CA ALA A 368 28.84 0.48 -4.05
C ALA A 368 27.68 -0.53 -4.12
N ASP A 369 27.34 -1.17 -3.00
CA ASP A 369 26.23 -2.12 -2.91
C ASP A 369 24.89 -1.43 -3.23
N GLU A 370 24.67 -0.23 -2.72
CA GLU A 370 23.44 0.54 -2.98
C GLU A 370 23.42 1.14 -4.40
N GLU A 371 24.56 1.53 -4.99
CA GLU A 371 24.63 1.89 -6.41
C GLU A 371 24.19 0.70 -7.30
N GLY A 372 24.60 -0.51 -6.95
CA GLY A 372 24.20 -1.75 -7.61
C GLY A 372 22.69 -2.02 -7.49
N LYS A 373 22.14 -1.93 -6.28
CA LYS A 373 20.68 -2.04 -6.05
C LYS A 373 19.90 -0.98 -6.83
N LEU A 374 20.40 0.26 -6.88
CA LEU A 374 19.78 1.36 -7.62
C LEU A 374 19.72 1.06 -9.13
N LYS A 375 20.81 0.52 -9.69
CA LYS A 375 20.83 0.10 -11.10
C LYS A 375 19.83 -1.01 -11.40
N ILE A 376 19.72 -2.01 -10.52
CA ILE A 376 18.75 -3.10 -10.68
C ILE A 376 17.32 -2.56 -10.63
N LYS A 377 16.97 -1.72 -9.63
CA LYS A 377 15.63 -1.10 -9.58
C LYS A 377 15.35 -0.22 -10.80
N GLY A 378 16.34 0.56 -11.23
CA GLY A 378 16.28 1.37 -12.45
C GLY A 378 16.00 0.54 -13.70
N GLN A 379 16.70 -0.58 -13.86
CA GLN A 379 16.51 -1.48 -15.00
C GLN A 379 15.11 -2.10 -14.99
N ASN A 380 14.64 -2.57 -13.84
CA ASN A 380 13.27 -3.10 -13.70
C ASN A 380 12.20 -2.05 -14.05
N TYR A 381 12.40 -0.80 -13.63
CA TYR A 381 11.51 0.31 -14.01
C TYR A 381 11.54 0.55 -15.52
N LEU A 382 12.74 0.64 -16.13
CA LEU A 382 12.87 0.87 -17.56
C LEU A 382 12.26 -0.27 -18.37
N ASP A 383 12.51 -1.52 -17.98
CA ASP A 383 11.99 -2.70 -18.67
C ASP A 383 10.47 -2.73 -18.74
N LEU A 384 9.80 -2.23 -17.71
CA LEU A 384 8.36 -2.15 -17.63
C LEU A 384 7.78 -0.96 -18.43
N ASN A 385 8.52 0.14 -18.52
CA ASN A 385 8.02 1.39 -19.09
C ASN A 385 8.59 1.72 -20.48
N SER A 386 9.46 0.88 -21.05
CA SER A 386 10.08 1.13 -22.36
C SER A 386 9.21 0.78 -23.56
N THR A 387 7.99 0.31 -23.33
CA THR A 387 6.99 0.04 -24.37
C THR A 387 5.64 0.62 -23.98
N GLN A 388 4.79 0.90 -24.97
CA GLN A 388 3.40 1.23 -24.70
C GLN A 388 2.75 0.08 -23.91
N ARG A 389 2.22 0.39 -22.74
CA ARG A 389 1.44 -0.55 -21.93
C ARG A 389 -0.04 -0.45 -22.23
N PHE A 390 -0.72 -1.56 -22.05
CA PHE A 390 -2.14 -1.70 -22.32
C PHE A 390 -2.84 -2.43 -21.17
N THR A 391 -4.08 -2.06 -20.92
CA THR A 391 -5.03 -2.88 -20.18
C THR A 391 -5.98 -3.53 -21.17
N TYR A 392 -6.59 -4.64 -20.76
CA TYR A 392 -7.55 -5.35 -21.58
C TYR A 392 -8.86 -5.53 -20.82
N THR A 393 -9.98 -5.45 -21.51
CA THR A 393 -11.29 -5.78 -20.95
C THR A 393 -11.98 -6.74 -21.91
N GLY A 394 -12.62 -7.77 -21.39
CA GLY A 394 -13.37 -8.72 -22.21
C GLY A 394 -14.76 -8.98 -21.65
N GLU A 395 -15.66 -9.45 -22.49
CA GLU A 395 -16.94 -10.04 -22.08
C GLU A 395 -16.84 -11.55 -22.21
N SER A 396 -17.19 -12.27 -21.14
CA SER A 396 -17.17 -13.74 -21.15
C SER A 396 -18.20 -14.35 -22.10
N ASP A 397 -17.96 -15.60 -22.51
CA ASP A 397 -19.01 -16.48 -23.03
C ASP A 397 -19.70 -17.22 -21.86
N PRO A 398 -20.89 -16.77 -21.41
CA PRO A 398 -21.55 -17.34 -20.25
C PRO A 398 -21.99 -18.78 -20.47
N LEU A 399 -22.25 -19.22 -21.71
CA LEU A 399 -22.64 -20.60 -22.00
C LEU A 399 -21.44 -21.54 -21.85
N LEU A 400 -20.27 -21.12 -22.34
CA LEU A 400 -19.05 -21.89 -22.20
C LEU A 400 -18.62 -21.97 -20.73
N PHE A 401 -18.58 -20.85 -20.02
CA PHE A 401 -18.19 -20.83 -18.61
C PHE A 401 -19.14 -21.67 -17.75
N LYS A 402 -20.44 -21.63 -18.05
CA LYS A 402 -21.43 -22.51 -17.41
C LYS A 402 -21.18 -23.99 -17.73
N ALA A 403 -20.89 -24.33 -18.98
CA ALA A 403 -20.62 -25.71 -19.38
C ALA A 403 -19.34 -26.26 -18.71
N LEU A 404 -18.33 -25.41 -18.51
CA LEU A 404 -17.09 -25.75 -17.82
C LEU A 404 -17.19 -25.66 -16.28
N ASN A 405 -18.30 -25.13 -15.75
CA ASN A 405 -18.43 -24.73 -14.34
C ASN A 405 -17.26 -23.88 -13.86
N TYR A 406 -16.77 -22.98 -14.72
CA TYR A 406 -15.60 -22.15 -14.46
C TYR A 406 -16.02 -20.75 -13.97
N GLN A 407 -15.40 -20.29 -12.88
CA GLN A 407 -15.61 -18.95 -12.33
C GLN A 407 -14.29 -18.20 -12.29
N LEU A 408 -14.29 -16.99 -12.83
CA LEU A 408 -13.15 -16.10 -12.74
C LEU A 408 -12.98 -15.63 -11.29
N SER A 409 -11.73 -15.53 -10.85
CA SER A 409 -11.37 -15.08 -9.51
C SER A 409 -10.51 -13.83 -9.62
N LEU A 410 -10.88 -12.79 -8.85
CA LEU A 410 -10.12 -11.55 -8.78
C LEU A 410 -8.70 -11.83 -8.29
N GLY A 411 -7.70 -11.19 -8.90
CA GLY A 411 -6.28 -11.34 -8.55
C GLY A 411 -5.59 -12.52 -9.22
N SER A 412 -6.32 -13.45 -9.86
CA SER A 412 -5.71 -14.58 -10.56
C SER A 412 -4.93 -14.18 -11.81
N MET A 413 -3.78 -14.82 -12.01
CA MET A 413 -3.02 -14.78 -13.26
C MET A 413 -3.61 -15.77 -14.25
N ILE A 414 -3.90 -15.34 -15.47
CA ILE A 414 -4.40 -16.17 -16.56
C ILE A 414 -3.57 -15.95 -17.82
N ARG A 415 -3.56 -16.92 -18.73
CA ARG A 415 -3.00 -16.70 -20.07
C ARG A 415 -4.03 -15.96 -20.93
N LEU A 416 -3.70 -14.78 -21.43
CA LEU A 416 -4.54 -14.04 -22.38
C LEU A 416 -3.85 -13.99 -23.74
N LYS A 417 -4.59 -14.34 -24.80
CA LYS A 417 -4.08 -14.46 -26.16
C LYS A 417 -4.93 -13.67 -27.17
N SER A 418 -4.26 -12.97 -28.07
CA SER A 418 -4.83 -12.35 -29.27
C SER A 418 -3.74 -12.12 -30.30
N VAL A 419 -3.92 -12.67 -31.50
CA VAL A 419 -2.98 -12.47 -32.61
C VAL A 419 -3.04 -11.02 -33.09
N GLU A 420 -4.25 -10.46 -33.16
CA GLU A 420 -4.55 -9.11 -33.62
C GLU A 420 -3.90 -8.03 -32.74
N PHE A 421 -3.80 -8.28 -31.43
CA PHE A 421 -3.11 -7.40 -30.48
C PHE A 421 -1.66 -7.81 -30.20
N SER A 422 -1.12 -8.80 -30.91
CA SER A 422 0.23 -9.36 -30.65
C SER A 422 0.44 -9.71 -29.17
N LEU A 423 -0.60 -10.28 -28.55
CA LEU A 423 -0.68 -10.59 -27.14
C LEU A 423 -0.64 -12.10 -26.95
N ASP A 424 0.35 -12.59 -26.21
CA ASP A 424 0.40 -13.95 -25.69
C ASP A 424 1.16 -13.91 -24.37
N SER A 425 0.47 -13.56 -23.30
CA SER A 425 1.11 -13.28 -22.01
C SER A 425 0.22 -13.67 -20.83
N ASP A 426 0.86 -13.83 -19.67
CA ASP A 426 0.16 -14.04 -18.41
C ASP A 426 -0.25 -12.67 -17.87
N VAL A 427 -1.55 -12.44 -17.76
CA VAL A 427 -2.13 -11.19 -17.27
C VAL A 427 -2.94 -11.46 -16.02
N ARG A 428 -3.03 -10.45 -15.16
CA ARG A 428 -3.80 -10.54 -13.92
C ARG A 428 -5.22 -10.04 -14.12
N ILE A 429 -6.20 -10.71 -13.52
CA ILE A 429 -7.56 -10.20 -13.39
C ILE A 429 -7.56 -9.11 -12.32
N THR A 430 -7.55 -7.85 -12.75
CA THR A 430 -7.57 -6.68 -11.85
C THR A 430 -8.98 -6.23 -11.50
N GLY A 431 -9.96 -6.69 -12.27
CA GLY A 431 -11.36 -6.38 -12.05
C GLY A 431 -12.32 -7.43 -12.56
N LEU A 432 -13.47 -7.52 -11.90
CA LEU A 432 -14.61 -8.32 -12.33
C LEU A 432 -15.88 -7.50 -12.21
N THR A 433 -16.67 -7.48 -13.28
CA THR A 433 -18.04 -6.97 -13.26
C THR A 433 -18.97 -8.11 -13.64
N GLU A 434 -19.75 -8.62 -12.69
CA GLU A 434 -20.58 -9.80 -12.85
C GLU A 434 -22.07 -9.44 -12.86
N ASP A 435 -22.87 -10.09 -13.70
CA ASP A 435 -24.32 -9.92 -13.67
C ASP A 435 -24.95 -10.59 -12.44
N LEU A 436 -25.90 -9.89 -11.82
CA LEU A 436 -26.58 -10.38 -10.61
C LEU A 436 -27.53 -11.56 -10.85
N GLN A 437 -27.95 -11.81 -12.08
CA GLN A 437 -28.90 -12.86 -12.44
C GLN A 437 -28.23 -14.02 -13.16
N ASN A 438 -27.08 -13.78 -13.80
CA ASN A 438 -26.27 -14.77 -14.49
C ASN A 438 -24.80 -14.74 -14.00
N PRO A 439 -24.39 -15.66 -13.11
CA PRO A 439 -23.05 -15.65 -12.51
C PRO A 439 -21.91 -15.97 -13.50
N TYR A 440 -22.25 -16.41 -14.72
CA TYR A 440 -21.29 -16.67 -15.78
C TYR A 440 -21.21 -15.52 -16.79
N ASP A 441 -22.09 -14.51 -16.69
CA ASP A 441 -21.99 -13.29 -17.47
C ASP A 441 -21.12 -12.29 -16.72
N VAL A 442 -19.83 -12.37 -17.03
CA VAL A 442 -18.77 -11.64 -16.36
C VAL A 442 -17.97 -10.85 -17.38
N GLN A 443 -17.65 -9.62 -17.02
CA GLN A 443 -16.72 -8.75 -17.74
C GLN A 443 -15.44 -8.61 -16.90
N PRO A 444 -14.38 -9.38 -17.21
CA PRO A 444 -13.08 -9.20 -16.58
C PRO A 444 -12.29 -8.01 -17.15
N ASP A 445 -11.58 -7.34 -16.25
CA ASP A 445 -10.49 -6.42 -16.57
C ASP A 445 -9.15 -7.11 -16.30
N PHE A 446 -8.23 -6.99 -17.25
CA PHE A 446 -6.92 -7.61 -17.22
C PHE A 446 -5.81 -6.56 -17.30
N SER A 447 -4.75 -6.78 -16.53
CA SER A 447 -3.54 -5.98 -16.60
C SER A 447 -2.32 -6.78 -16.14
N ASP A 448 -1.17 -6.47 -16.72
CA ASP A 448 0.16 -6.93 -16.32
C ASP A 448 0.79 -6.03 -15.24
N VAL A 449 0.17 -4.89 -14.93
CA VAL A 449 0.70 -3.88 -14.02
C VAL A 449 0.40 -4.25 -12.57
N THR A 450 1.44 -4.38 -11.76
CA THR A 450 1.37 -4.69 -10.32
C THR A 450 1.30 -3.45 -9.41
N TYR A 451 1.24 -2.24 -9.96
CA TYR A 451 1.36 -1.03 -9.14
C TYR A 451 0.02 -0.54 -8.58
N THR A 452 -0.15 -0.75 -7.27
CA THR A 452 -0.66 0.24 -6.31
C THR A 452 -0.12 1.64 -6.63
N SER A 453 -0.80 2.44 -7.46
CA SER A 453 -0.73 3.91 -7.29
C SER A 453 -1.81 4.66 -8.04
N SER A 454 -2.17 4.32 -9.29
CA SER A 454 -3.05 5.20 -10.08
C SER A 454 -4.52 5.07 -9.68
N ILE A 455 -5.05 3.86 -9.55
CA ILE A 455 -6.46 3.62 -9.20
C ILE A 455 -6.74 4.01 -7.75
N VAL A 456 -5.84 3.64 -6.83
CA VAL A 456 -5.94 3.97 -5.40
C VAL A 456 -5.77 5.48 -5.18
N ARG A 457 -4.80 6.16 -5.82
CA ARG A 457 -4.70 7.64 -5.74
C ARG A 457 -5.85 8.36 -6.44
N GLN A 458 -6.40 7.83 -7.53
CA GLN A 458 -7.58 8.42 -8.18
C GLN A 458 -8.82 8.28 -7.30
N PHE A 459 -9.04 7.11 -6.70
CA PHE A 459 -10.10 6.90 -5.71
C PHE A 459 -9.92 7.83 -4.50
N TYR A 460 -8.70 7.95 -3.95
CA TYR A 460 -8.43 8.88 -2.85
C TYR A 460 -8.64 10.35 -3.23
N LYS A 461 -8.22 10.76 -4.43
CA LYS A 461 -8.47 12.12 -4.93
C LYS A 461 -9.97 12.36 -5.09
N GLN A 462 -10.72 11.38 -5.58
CA GLN A 462 -12.17 11.46 -5.76
C GLN A 462 -12.90 11.49 -4.41
N GLU A 463 -12.60 10.61 -3.46
CA GLU A 463 -13.20 10.63 -2.13
C GLU A 463 -12.87 11.94 -1.38
N LYS A 464 -11.61 12.39 -1.43
CA LYS A 464 -11.22 13.66 -0.79
C LYS A 464 -11.95 14.86 -1.41
N GLN A 465 -12.11 14.88 -2.73
CA GLN A 465 -12.91 15.90 -3.42
C GLN A 465 -14.40 15.81 -3.03
N GLN A 466 -14.97 14.62 -2.99
CA GLN A 466 -16.39 14.42 -2.69
C GLN A 466 -16.71 14.79 -1.23
N GLN A 467 -15.85 14.44 -0.27
CA GLN A 467 -15.97 14.84 1.13
C GLN A 467 -15.79 16.36 1.32
N THR A 468 -14.90 16.99 0.55
CA THR A 468 -14.72 18.46 0.56
C THR A 468 -15.99 19.16 0.08
N ILE A 469 -16.58 18.68 -1.02
CA ILE A 469 -17.84 19.21 -1.57
C ILE A 469 -18.99 19.06 -0.55
N ILE A 470 -19.10 17.92 0.14
CA ILE A 470 -20.13 17.70 1.16
C ILE A 470 -19.95 18.62 2.38
N LYS A 471 -18.70 18.87 2.81
CA LYS A 471 -18.40 19.81 3.90
C LYS A 471 -18.73 21.26 3.51
N GLU A 472 -18.40 21.68 2.30
CA GLU A 472 -18.73 23.02 1.79
C GLU A 472 -20.24 23.22 1.64
N GLN A 473 -20.98 22.20 1.21
CA GLN A 473 -22.44 22.26 1.10
C GLN A 473 -23.14 22.34 2.46
N LYS A 474 -22.58 21.73 3.51
CA LYS A 474 -23.09 21.84 4.90
C LYS A 474 -22.73 23.16 5.59
N TYR A 475 -21.68 23.85 5.14
CA TYR A 475 -21.29 25.15 5.67
C TYR A 475 -22.07 26.30 5.04
N ASN A 476 -22.55 26.10 3.80
CA ASN A 476 -23.32 27.08 3.03
C ASN A 476 -24.84 26.89 3.09
N ALA A 477 -25.33 25.96 3.92
CA ALA A 477 -26.74 25.72 4.23
C ALA A 477 -26.99 26.03 5.71
#